data_AF-A0A957WAW1-F1
#
_entry.id   AF-A0A957WAW1-F1
#
_cell.length_a   1.000
_cell.length_b   1.000
_cell.length_c   1.000
_cell.angle_alpha   90.00
_cell.angle_beta   90.00
_cell.angle_gamma   90.00
#
_symmetry.space_group_name_H-M   'P 1'
#
loop_
_entity.id
_entity.type
_entity.pdbx_description
1 polymer ?
#
loop_
_entity_poly.entity_id
_entity_poly.type
_entity_poly.pdbx_seq_one_letter_code
_entity_poly.pdbx_strand_id
1 'polypeptide(L)'
;ALRLLATIVAFIGVLSALMSLQLERTRELGTLRANGMSILQLWSKTMLETGLMGLTAGLMAIPFGWALAYILVHFINLRSFGWSLQMRTDPAIFGVALIVALVAALLAGIYPLLRLNQLQIATAIREE
;
A
#
# COMPACT_ATOMS: atom_id res chain seq x y z
N ALA A 1 18.55 10.62 8.74
CA ALA A 1 17.44 10.55 9.71
C ALA A 1 16.09 10.92 9.07
N LEU A 2 15.91 12.14 8.56
CA LEU A 2 14.61 12.61 8.03
C LEU A 2 14.03 11.73 6.91
N ARG A 3 14.85 11.28 5.96
CA ARG A 3 14.42 10.38 4.88
C ARG A 3 13.82 9.08 5.41
N LEU A 4 14.45 8.48 6.43
CA LEU A 4 14.02 7.21 6.99
C LEU A 4 12.68 7.37 7.73
N LEU A 5 12.53 8.44 8.52
CA LEU A 5 11.25 8.80 9.14
C LEU A 5 10.15 9.03 8.10
N ALA A 6 10.44 9.79 7.04
CA ALA A 6 9.48 10.03 5.96
C ALA A 6 9.08 8.72 5.26
N THR A 7 10.02 7.81 5.01
CA THR A 7 9.72 6.49 4.44
C THR A 7 8.83 5.66 5.37
N ILE A 8 9.08 5.66 6.69
CA ILE A 8 8.24 4.95 7.66
C ILE A 8 6.82 5.53 7.69
N VAL A 9 6.69 6.86 7.76
CA VAL A 9 5.37 7.51 7.80
C VAL A 9 4.60 7.24 6.50
N ALA A 10 5.26 7.34 5.35
CA ALA A 10 4.65 6.99 4.07
C ALA A 10 4.23 5.52 4.00
N PHE A 11 5.09 4.60 4.49
CA PHE A 11 4.79 3.17 4.56
C PHE A 11 3.55 2.89 5.40
N ILE A 12 3.47 3.47 6.61
CA ILE A 12 2.32 3.31 7.50
C ILE A 12 1.05 3.88 6.85
N GLY A 13 1.14 5.04 6.19
CA GLY A 13 0.01 5.65 5.48
C GLY A 13 -0.52 4.76 4.36
N VAL A 14 0.35 4.24 3.50
CA VAL A 14 -0.03 3.32 2.41
C VAL A 14 -0.62 2.02 2.97
N LEU A 15 0.04 1.43 3.97
CA LEU A 15 -0.43 0.21 4.62
C LEU A 15 -1.84 0.41 5.20
N SER A 16 -2.05 1.50 5.93
CA SER A 16 -3.33 1.79 6.59
C SER A 16 -4.46 2.03 5.58
N ALA A 17 -4.17 2.78 4.51
CA ALA A 17 -5.14 3.04 3.45
C ALA A 17 -5.56 1.76 2.72
N LEU A 18 -4.59 0.92 2.32
CA LEU A 18 -4.87 -0.35 1.65
C LEU A 18 -5.54 -1.36 2.57
N MET A 19 -5.16 -1.38 3.85
CA MET A 19 -5.81 -2.21 4.86
C MET A 19 -7.27 -1.80 5.07
N SER A 20 -7.57 -0.49 5.10
CA SER A 20 -8.95 0.01 5.19
C SER A 20 -9.78 -0.48 4.01
N LEU A 21 -9.25 -0.37 2.78
CA LEU A 21 -9.94 -0.84 1.57
C LEU A 21 -10.21 -2.35 1.62
N GLN A 22 -9.23 -3.13 2.08
CA GLN A 22 -9.36 -4.58 2.22
C GLN A 22 -10.34 -5.01 3.30
N LEU A 23 -10.45 -4.24 4.38
CA LEU A 23 -11.42 -4.50 5.44
C LEU A 23 -12.86 -4.37 4.93
N GLU A 24 -13.14 -3.39 4.07
CA GLU A 24 -14.45 -3.25 3.42
C GLU A 24 -14.76 -4.47 2.52
N ARG A 25 -13.76 -4.94 1.76
CA ARG A 25 -13.86 -6.13 0.89
C ARG A 25 -13.98 -7.46 1.66
N THR A 26 -13.72 -7.48 2.97
CA THR A 26 -13.74 -8.72 3.77
C THR A 26 -15.13 -9.39 3.78
N ARG A 27 -16.21 -8.60 3.76
CA ARG A 27 -17.58 -9.13 3.66
C ARG A 27 -17.83 -9.83 2.32
N GLU A 28 -17.32 -9.27 1.23
CA GLU A 28 -17.44 -9.86 -0.11
C GLU A 28 -16.63 -11.15 -0.24
N LEU A 29 -15.44 -11.21 0.37
CA LEU A 29 -14.65 -12.44 0.42
C LEU A 29 -15.37 -13.56 1.20
N GLY A 30 -16.14 -13.20 2.23
CA GLY A 30 -17.01 -14.11 2.96
C GLY A 30 -18.15 -14.69 2.11
N THR A 31 -18.79 -13.86 1.26
CA THR A 31 -19.86 -14.33 0.36
C THR A 31 -19.32 -15.22 -0.77
N LEU A 32 -18.16 -14.87 -1.34
CA LEU A 32 -17.46 -15.71 -2.33
C LEU A 32 -17.11 -17.09 -1.77
N ARG A 33 -16.75 -17.15 -0.48
CA ARG A 33 -16.44 -18.40 0.21
C ARG A 33 -17.69 -19.24 0.47
N ALA A 34 -18.82 -18.62 0.82
CA ALA A 34 -20.10 -19.30 0.95
C ALA A 34 -20.56 -19.92 -0.39
N ASN A 35 -20.13 -19.36 -1.52
CA ASN A 35 -20.34 -19.90 -2.85
C ASN A 35 -19.33 -21.00 -3.26
N GLY A 36 -18.55 -21.52 -2.31
CA GLY A 36 -17.67 -22.68 -2.51
C GLY A 36 -16.22 -22.37 -2.93
N MET A 37 -15.78 -21.10 -2.94
CA MET A 37 -14.36 -20.79 -3.22
C MET A 37 -13.43 -21.33 -2.13
N SER A 38 -12.37 -22.02 -2.54
CA SER A 38 -11.33 -22.51 -1.64
C SER A 38 -10.51 -21.36 -1.02
N ILE A 39 -9.90 -21.60 0.14
CA ILE A 39 -9.13 -20.56 0.85
C ILE A 39 -7.90 -20.17 0.03
N LEU A 40 -7.28 -21.15 -0.63
CA LEU A 40 -6.10 -20.95 -1.48
C LEU A 40 -6.42 -20.08 -2.70
N GLN A 41 -7.59 -20.26 -3.33
CA GLN A 41 -8.03 -19.41 -4.43
C GLN A 41 -8.30 -17.97 -3.97
N LEU A 42 -8.89 -17.80 -2.78
CA LEU A 42 -9.08 -16.48 -2.18
C LEU A 42 -7.74 -15.79 -1.90
N TRP A 43 -6.78 -16.51 -1.30
CA TRP A 43 -5.43 -15.98 -1.06
C TRP A 43 -4.76 -15.51 -2.34
N SER A 44 -4.73 -16.35 -3.39
CA SER A 44 -4.10 -15.99 -4.65
C SER A 44 -4.79 -14.79 -5.32
N LYS A 45 -6.13 -14.75 -5.32
CA LYS A 45 -6.90 -13.63 -5.90
C LYS A 45 -6.63 -12.33 -5.15
N THR A 46 -6.73 -12.35 -3.82
CA THR A 46 -6.57 -11.17 -2.97
C THR A 46 -5.14 -10.63 -3.05
N MET A 47 -4.14 -11.50 -3.06
CA MET A 47 -2.73 -11.08 -3.13
C MET A 47 -2.37 -10.51 -4.50
N LEU A 48 -2.92 -11.06 -5.57
CA LEU A 48 -2.76 -10.52 -6.92
C LEU A 48 -3.43 -9.15 -7.05
N GLU A 49 -4.66 -9.01 -6.53
CA GLU A 49 -5.40 -7.75 -6.53
C GLU A 49 -4.67 -6.65 -5.74
N THR A 50 -4.24 -6.94 -4.51
CA THR A 50 -3.47 -5.97 -3.70
C THR A 50 -2.08 -5.69 -4.26
N GLY A 51 -1.41 -6.70 -4.82
CA GLY A 51 -0.14 -6.50 -5.51
C GLY A 51 -0.27 -5.53 -6.69
N LEU A 52 -1.32 -5.68 -7.51
CA LEU A 52 -1.61 -4.77 -8.62
C LEU A 52 -1.97 -3.36 -8.14
N MET A 53 -2.76 -3.24 -7.06
CA MET A 53 -3.04 -1.94 -6.45
C MET A 53 -1.76 -1.27 -5.93
N GLY A 54 -0.88 -2.02 -5.26
CA GLY A 54 0.41 -1.53 -4.79
C GLY A 54 1.34 -1.08 -5.92
N LEU A 55 1.42 -1.86 -7.00
CA LEU A 55 2.19 -1.53 -8.19
C LEU A 55 1.69 -0.24 -8.85
N THR A 56 0.37 -0.13 -9.08
CA THR A 56 -0.22 1.06 -9.71
C THR A 56 -0.05 2.29 -8.82
N ALA A 57 -0.25 2.18 -7.51
CA ALA A 57 0.01 3.25 -6.56
C ALA A 57 1.48 3.68 -6.56
N GLY A 58 2.42 2.74 -6.54
CA GLY A 58 3.86 3.03 -6.59
C GLY A 58 4.30 3.67 -7.91
N LEU A 59 3.78 3.18 -9.05
CA LEU A 59 4.02 3.77 -10.37
C LEU A 59 3.49 5.20 -10.46
N MET A 60 2.31 5.47 -9.90
CA MET A 60 1.73 6.82 -9.86
C MET A 60 2.42 7.76 -8.87
N ALA A 61 3.00 7.22 -7.79
CA ALA A 61 3.72 8.01 -6.80
C ALA A 61 5.01 8.63 -7.36
N ILE A 62 5.66 8.00 -8.35
CA ILE A 62 6.89 8.51 -8.97
C ILE A 62 6.66 9.87 -9.68
N PRO A 63 5.76 9.99 -10.67
CA PRO A 63 5.51 11.26 -11.35
C PRO A 63 4.93 12.31 -10.41
N PHE A 64 4.04 11.91 -9.48
CA PHE A 64 3.49 12.84 -8.48
C PHE A 64 4.56 13.38 -7.54
N GLY A 65 5.43 12.50 -7.02
CA GLY A 65 6.52 12.89 -6.13
C GLY A 65 7.53 13.79 -6.82
N TRP A 66 7.87 13.49 -8.08
CA TRP A 66 8.77 14.32 -8.88
C TRP A 66 8.14 15.69 -9.19
N ALA A 67 6.88 15.74 -9.63
CA ALA A 67 6.17 16.98 -9.91
C ALA A 67 6.04 17.85 -8.65
N LEU A 68 5.70 17.25 -7.51
CA LEU A 68 5.61 17.94 -6.24
C LEU A 68 6.97 18.51 -5.84
N ALA A 69 8.04 17.70 -5.90
CA ALA A 69 9.39 18.18 -5.62
C ALA A 69 9.77 19.35 -6.52
N TYR A 70 9.48 19.26 -7.82
CA TYR A 70 9.76 20.32 -8.80
C TYR A 70 9.07 21.63 -8.41
N ILE A 71 7.79 21.58 -8.05
CA ILE A 71 7.03 22.75 -7.59
C ILE A 71 7.64 23.35 -6.33
N LEU A 72 8.01 22.52 -5.35
CA LEU A 72 8.64 23.00 -4.12
C LEU A 72 9.97 23.72 -4.37
N VAL A 73 10.82 23.18 -5.24
CA VAL A 73 12.13 23.80 -5.50
C VAL A 73 12.02 25.03 -6.40
N HIS A 74 11.26 24.96 -7.50
CA HIS A 74 11.20 26.05 -8.49
C HIS A 74 10.28 27.20 -8.10
N PHE A 75 9.17 26.94 -7.40
CA PHE A 75 8.21 28.00 -7.06
C PHE A 75 8.27 28.44 -5.61
N ILE A 76 8.37 27.48 -4.68
CA ILE A 76 8.33 27.80 -3.25
C ILE A 76 9.71 28.27 -2.78
N ASN A 77 10.77 27.50 -3.07
CA ASN A 77 12.11 27.81 -2.57
C ASN A 77 12.68 29.12 -3.16
N LEU A 78 12.49 29.35 -4.46
CA LEU A 78 12.89 30.62 -5.09
C LEU A 78 12.17 31.84 -4.49
N ARG A 79 10.86 31.73 -4.18
CA ARG A 79 10.10 32.85 -3.59
C ARG A 79 10.38 33.03 -2.09
N SER A 80 10.65 31.97 -1.35
CA SER A 80 10.83 32.01 0.10
C SER A 80 12.26 32.29 0.54
N PHE A 81 13.26 31.84 -0.23
CA PHE A 81 14.67 31.92 0.18
C PHE A 81 15.55 32.70 -0.82
N GLY A 82 15.25 32.67 -2.12
CA GLY A 82 15.99 33.41 -3.16
C GLY A 82 17.20 32.68 -3.76
N TRP A 83 17.38 31.39 -3.46
CA TRP A 83 18.48 30.53 -3.90
C TRP A 83 17.89 29.19 -4.33
N SER A 84 18.42 28.58 -5.40
CA SER A 84 17.96 27.27 -5.89
C SER A 84 18.83 26.14 -5.31
N LEU A 85 18.19 25.08 -4.81
CA LEU A 85 18.90 23.84 -4.51
C LEU A 85 19.07 23.02 -5.79
N GLN A 86 20.28 22.50 -6.03
CA GLN A 86 20.49 21.49 -7.06
C GLN A 86 19.72 20.22 -6.71
N MET A 87 18.70 19.91 -7.49
CA MET A 87 18.02 18.62 -7.39
C MET A 87 18.94 17.50 -7.89
N ARG A 88 19.54 16.75 -6.97
CA ARG A 88 20.08 15.43 -7.30
C ARG A 88 18.96 14.40 -7.22
N THR A 89 18.43 14.02 -8.38
CA THR A 89 17.55 12.87 -8.50
C THR A 89 18.40 11.61 -8.63
N ASP A 90 18.52 10.85 -7.54
CA ASP A 90 19.14 9.53 -7.58
C ASP A 90 18.08 8.49 -7.99
N PRO A 91 18.25 7.78 -9.12
CA PRO A 91 17.31 6.76 -9.59
C PRO A 91 17.01 5.67 -8.56
N ALA A 92 17.96 5.36 -7.68
CA ALA A 92 17.81 4.35 -6.64
C ALA A 92 16.65 4.67 -5.67
N ILE A 93 16.33 5.96 -5.48
CA ILE A 93 15.27 6.40 -4.56
C ILE A 93 13.90 5.96 -5.07
N PHE A 94 13.67 6.02 -6.39
CA PHE A 94 12.40 5.59 -6.99
C PHE A 94 12.23 4.08 -6.88
N GLY A 95 13.31 3.31 -7.05
CA GLY A 95 13.28 1.85 -6.83
C GLY A 95 12.92 1.48 -5.41
N VAL A 96 13.53 2.15 -4.41
CA VAL A 96 13.19 1.94 -2.99
C VAL A 96 11.72 2.31 -2.73
N ALA A 97 11.23 3.43 -3.27
CA ALA A 97 9.83 3.84 -3.09
C ALA A 97 8.85 2.80 -3.66
N LEU A 98 9.14 2.24 -4.83
CA LEU A 98 8.32 1.21 -5.46
C LEU A 98 8.30 -0.08 -4.61
N ILE A 99 9.46 -0.52 -4.12
CA ILE A 99 9.57 -1.69 -3.25
C ILE A 99 8.80 -1.47 -1.95
N VAL A 100 8.93 -0.30 -1.33
CA VAL A 100 8.21 0.04 -0.09
C VAL A 100 6.69 0.03 -0.32
N ALA A 101 6.21 0.59 -1.43
CA ALA A 101 4.79 0.57 -1.78
C ALA A 101 4.28 -0.86 -2.01
N LEU A 102 5.05 -1.69 -2.72
CA LEU A 102 4.69 -3.08 -2.98
C LEU A 102 4.64 -3.90 -1.69
N VAL A 103 5.65 -3.78 -0.83
CA VAL A 103 5.70 -4.47 0.46
C VAL A 103 4.55 -4.03 1.35
N ALA A 104 4.25 -2.72 1.43
CA ALA A 104 3.10 -2.21 2.18
C ALA A 104 1.78 -2.81 1.68
N ALA A 105 1.60 -2.90 0.36
CA ALA A 105 0.39 -3.43 -0.25
C ALA A 105 0.20 -4.93 0.00
N LEU A 106 1.26 -5.71 -0.15
CA LEU A 106 1.24 -7.14 0.15
C LEU A 106 0.95 -7.41 1.63
N LEU A 107 1.57 -6.65 2.53
CA LEU A 107 1.30 -6.75 3.97
C LEU A 107 -0.14 -6.39 4.32
N ALA A 108 -0.70 -5.35 3.70
CA ALA A 108 -2.10 -4.98 3.86
C ALA A 108 -3.05 -6.08 3.37
N GLY A 109 -2.69 -6.83 2.32
CA GLY A 109 -3.46 -7.94 1.78
C GLY A 109 -3.48 -9.20 2.64
N ILE A 110 -2.46 -9.42 3.48
CA ILE A 110 -2.38 -10.58 4.39
C ILE A 110 -3.42 -10.49 5.52
N TYR A 111 -3.64 -9.28 6.06
CA TYR A 111 -4.53 -9.07 7.21
C TYR A 111 -5.99 -9.54 7.04
N PRO A 112 -6.74 -9.17 5.97
CA PRO A 112 -8.13 -9.61 5.79
C PRO A 112 -8.25 -11.14 5.68
N LEU A 113 -7.27 -11.80 5.07
CA LEU A 113 -7.26 -13.25 4.88
C LEU A 113 -7.07 -14.00 6.21
N LEU A 114 -6.19 -13.49 7.08
CA LEU A 114 -6.05 -14.01 8.44
C LEU A 114 -7.36 -13.85 9.22
N ARG A 115 -8.02 -12.69 9.08
CA ARG A 115 -9.30 -12.42 9.76
C ARG A 115 -10.43 -13.33 9.27
N LEU A 116 -10.51 -13.60 7.97
CA LEU A 116 -11.47 -14.56 7.38
C LEU A 116 -11.28 -15.97 7.94
N ASN A 117 -10.03 -16.41 8.08
CA ASN A 117 -9.73 -17.73 8.62
C ASN A 117 -10.14 -17.84 10.11
N GLN A 118 -9.88 -16.80 10.90
CA GLN A 118 -10.29 -16.75 12.31
C GLN A 118 -11.81 -16.76 12.50
N LEU A 119 -12.56 -16.05 11.65
CA LEU A 119 -14.03 -16.07 11.68
C LEU A 119 -14.58 -17.47 11.44
N GLN A 120 -13.94 -18.26 10.57
CA GLN A 120 -14.36 -19.64 10.32
C GLN A 120 -14.07 -20.60 11.46
N ILE A 121 -12.90 -20.48 12.10
CA ILE A 121 -12.57 -21.28 13.29
C ILE A 121 -13.60 -21.01 14.39
N ALA A 122 -13.98 -19.74 14.59
CA ALA A 122 -15.00 -19.37 15.57
C ALA A 122 -16.39 -19.92 15.25
N THR A 123 -16.82 -19.96 13.97
CA THR A 123 -18.09 -20.59 13.59
C THR A 123 -18.05 -22.11 13.72
N ALA A 124 -16.94 -22.76 13.35
CA ALA A 124 -16.79 -24.20 13.45
C ALA A 124 -16.84 -24.70 14.91
N ILE A 125 -16.22 -23.96 15.84
CA ILE A 125 -16.26 -24.27 17.28
C ILE A 125 -17.66 -24.02 17.89
N ARG A 126 -18.48 -23.16 17.28
CA ARG A 126 -19.81 -22.82 17.79
C ARG A 126 -20.91 -23.80 17.34
N GLU A 127 -20.61 -24.63 16.36
CA GLU A 127 -21.51 -25.70 15.88
C GLU A 127 -21.27 -27.05 16.60
N GLU A 128 -20.28 -27.13 17.48
CA GLU A 128 -20.13 -28.21 18.49
C GLU A 128 -20.74 -27.80 19.84
#